data_AF-A0A9W5X6B6-F1
#
_entry.id   AF-A0A9W5X6B6-F1
#
_cell.length_a   1.000
_cell.length_b   1.000
_cell.length_c   1.000
_cell.angle_alpha   90.00
_cell.angle_beta   90.00
_cell.angle_gamma   90.00
#
_symmetry.space_group_name_H-M   'P 1'
#
loop_
_entity.id
_entity.type
_entity.pdbx_description
1 polymer ?
#
loop_
_entity_poly.entity_id
_entity_poly.type
_entity_poly.pdbx_seq_one_letter_code
_entity_poly.pdbx_strand_id
1 'polypeptide(L)' 'MKKWFGSAGVCVNENGQILMVKQGRPEERKLWSVPSGGVELVESFDKWR' A
#
# COMPACT_ATOMS: atom_id res chain seq x y z
N MET A 1 -5.18 -21.14 8.18
CA MET A 1 -4.88 -19.91 7.41
C MET A 1 -3.84 -19.11 8.16
N LYS A 2 -2.75 -18.70 7.52
CA LYS A 2 -1.81 -17.73 8.11
C LYS A 2 -2.45 -16.35 8.04
N LYS A 3 -2.51 -15.62 9.15
CA LYS A 3 -2.97 -14.23 9.16
C LYS A 3 -1.92 -13.39 8.45
N TRP A 4 -2.32 -12.67 7.40
CA TRP A 4 -1.49 -11.66 6.76
C TRP A 4 -1.92 -10.29 7.28
N PHE A 5 -0.95 -9.48 7.66
CA PHE A 5 -1.17 -8.11 8.10
C PHE A 5 -0.45 -7.18 7.13
N GLY A 6 -1.08 -6.07 6.81
CA GLY A 6 -0.56 -5.06 5.91
C GLY A 6 -1.18 -3.71 6.20
N SER A 7 -0.64 -2.69 5.55
CA SER A 7 -1.13 -1.32 5.62
C SER A 7 -1.38 -0.77 4.21
N ALA A 8 -2.31 0.17 4.11
CA ALA A 8 -2.57 0.93 2.89
C ALA A 8 -2.56 2.42 3.21
N GLY A 9 -1.82 3.20 2.41
CA GLY A 9 -1.79 4.65 2.50
C GLY A 9 -2.75 5.25 1.48
N VAL A 10 -3.77 5.98 1.95
CA VAL A 10 -4.69 6.75 1.09
C VAL A 10 -4.34 8.22 1.21
N CYS A 11 -3.65 8.76 0.20
CA CYS A 11 -3.31 10.18 0.15
C CYS A 11 -4.26 10.92 -0.79
N VAL A 12 -4.87 11.99 -0.29
CA VAL A 12 -5.81 12.85 -1.03
C VAL A 12 -5.21 14.25 -1.12
N ASN A 13 -5.18 14.84 -2.31
CA ASN A 13 -4.72 16.22 -2.50
C ASN A 13 -5.86 17.24 -2.30
N GLU A 14 -5.54 18.53 -2.37
CA GLU A 14 -6.52 19.62 -2.21
C GLU A 14 -7.65 19.60 -3.26
N ASN A 15 -7.41 18.96 -4.41
CA ASN A 15 -8.40 18.78 -5.48
C ASN A 15 -9.22 17.49 -5.32
N GLY A 16 -9.10 16.77 -4.20
CA GLY A 16 -9.83 15.53 -3.95
C GLY A 16 -9.34 14.32 -4.77
N GLN A 17 -8.15 14.37 -5.35
CA GLN A 17 -7.58 13.28 -6.15
C GLN A 17 -6.76 12.33 -5.27
N ILE A 18 -6.81 11.04 -5.59
CA ILE A 18 -6.13 9.97 -4.83
C ILE A 18 -4.80 9.59 -5.49
N LEU A 19 -3.75 9.45 -4.69
CA LEU A 19 -2.48 8.88 -5.15
C LEU A 19 -2.63 7.38 -5.45
N MET A 20 -2.34 6.98 -6.68
CA MET A 20 -2.34 5.58 -7.11
C MET A 20 -0.98 5.16 -7.67
N VAL A 21 -0.63 3.89 -7.51
CA VAL A 21 0.60 3.27 -8.04
C VAL A 21 0.25 2.18 -9.06
N LYS A 22 1.09 2.05 -10.10
CA LYS A 22 0.99 0.94 -11.06
C LYS A 22 1.67 -0.30 -10.48
N GLN A 23 0.86 -1.28 -10.07
CA GLN A 23 1.33 -2.59 -9.63
C GLN A 23 1.35 -3.60 -10.79
N GLY A 24 2.24 -4.59 -10.67
CA GLY A 24 2.43 -5.68 -11.63
C GLY A 24 3.88 -5.78 -12.08
N ARG A 25 4.33 -7.01 -12.33
CA ARG A 25 5.63 -7.30 -12.95
C ARG A 25 5.66 -6.79 -14.40
N PRO A 26 6.84 -6.59 -15.02
CA PRO A 26 6.94 -6.11 -16.40
C PRO A 26 6.09 -6.91 -17.40
N GLU A 27 5.98 -8.23 -17.19
CA GLU A 27 5.22 -9.18 -17.99
C GLU A 27 3.71 -9.21 -17.69
N GLU A 28 3.24 -8.52 -16.63
CA GLU A 28 1.84 -8.53 -16.20
C GLU A 28 1.10 -7.28 -16.69
N ARG A 29 -0.23 -7.42 -16.85
CA ARG A 29 -1.09 -6.26 -17.11
C ARG A 29 -1.04 -5.34 -15.89
N LYS A 30 -0.50 -4.14 -16.08
CA LYS A 30 -0.40 -3.13 -15.02
C LYS A 30 -1.78 -2.75 -14.50
N LEU A 31 -1.96 -2.88 -13.19
CA LEU A 31 -3.16 -2.47 -12.48
C LEU A 31 -2.85 -1.26 -11.60
N TRP A 32 -3.86 -0.42 -11.38
CA TRP A 32 -3.75 0.69 -10.44
C TRP A 32 -4.22 0.22 -9.07
N SER A 33 -3.42 0.54 -8.04
CA SER A 33 -3.77 0.28 -6.64
C SER A 33 -3.33 1.45 -5.79
N VAL A 34 -3.87 1.56 -4.58
CA VAL A 34 -3.34 2.49 -3.57
C VAL A 34 -2.00 1.96 -3.04
N PRO A 35 -1.06 2.84 -2.64
CA PRO A 35 0.17 2.42 -1.99
C PRO A 35 -0.14 1.48 -0.82
N SER A 36 0.33 0.24 -0.90
CA SER A 36 0.06 -0.80 0.08
C SER A 36 1.27 -1.70 0.24
N GLY A 37 1.48 -2.19 1.45
CA GLY A 37 2.63 -3.02 1.82
C GLY A 37 2.27 -4.03 2.90
N GLY A 38 2.92 -5.17 2.87
CA GLY A 38 2.88 -6.11 3.99
C GLY A 38 3.65 -5.54 5.19
N VAL A 39 3.32 -6.00 6.39
CA VAL A 39 4.12 -5.70 7.58
C VAL A 39 5.40 -6.53 7.53
N GLU A 40 6.55 -5.87 7.48
CA GLU A 40 7.84 -6.53 7.57
C GLU A 40 8.10 -6.99 9.02
N LEU A 41 8.89 -8.06 9.19
CA LEU A 41 9.06 -8.75 10.49
C LEU A 41 9.63 -7.85 11.62
N VAL A 42 10.23 -6.71 11.25
CA VAL A 42 10.85 -5.72 12.14
C VAL A 42 10.03 -4.43 12.27
N GLU A 43 8.87 -4.35 11.61
CA GLU A 43 7.98 -3.20 11.69
C GLU A 43 7.05 -3.34 12.90
N SER A 44 7.46 -2.75 14.02
CA SER A 44 6.57 -2.56 15.17
C SER A 44 5.57 -1.45 14.86
N PHE A 45 4.27 -1.73 14.99
CA PHE A 45 3.15 -0.78 14.83
C PHE A 45 3.26 0.48 15.72
N ASP A 46 4.15 0.47 16.72
CA ASP A 46 4.29 1.49 17.77
C ASP A 46 5.01 2.79 17.33
N LYS A 47 5.49 2.90 16.08
CA LYS A 47 6.17 4.12 15.59
C LYS A 47 5.25 5.26 15.12
N TRP A 48 3.92 5.10 15.23
CA TRP A 48 2.94 6.12 14.80
C TRP A 48 2.10 6.71 15.95
N ARG A 49 2.61 6.69 17.19
CA ARG A 49 1.99 7.40 18.32
C ARG A 49 2.56 8.80 18.51
#